data_AF-A0A949Z7G7-F1
#
_entry.id   AF-A0A949Z7G7-F1
#
_cell.length_a   1.000
_cell.length_b   1.000
_cell.length_c   1.000
_cell.angle_alpha   90.00
_cell.angle_beta   90.00
_cell.angle_gamma   90.00
#
_symmetry.space_group_name_H-M   'P 1'
#
loop_
_entity.id
_entity.type
_entity.pdbx_description
1 polymer ?
#
loop_
_entity_poly.entity_id
_entity_poly.type
_entity_poly.pdbx_seq_one_letter_code
_entity_poly.pdbx_strand_id
1 'polypeptide(L)'
;MTPLELCEPIFLKVCLLNRLGRNQGGALLNYDQLRLEIEQLFADTGHSADADPSLRLHWQKLELPMTFFVDSMVSESGLGLAATWNGRRLAYERKELAGDEKFFDLLDETLNDSSDEASQRLVVFYTCLGLGFTGWYANQPEYLRGKMLDISQRIRAAMEVDRTARICPETYLNVDTRDLVQPPASRLGGIAIIFAGLCLIVVMVEAYLFHAASLSLTDSLTAIGSQEISK
;
A
#
# COMPACT_ATOMS: atom_id res chain seq x y z
N MET A 1 26.79 2.50 -1.33
CA MET A 1 25.91 1.66 -2.15
C MET A 1 25.29 0.62 -1.23
N THR A 2 23.97 0.50 -1.19
CA THR A 2 23.27 -0.51 -0.39
C THR A 2 23.06 -1.80 -1.21
N PRO A 3 22.76 -2.96 -0.58
CA PRO A 3 22.39 -4.16 -1.33
C PRO A 3 21.16 -3.98 -2.22
N LEU A 4 20.23 -3.08 -1.84
CA LEU A 4 19.08 -2.72 -2.66
C LEU A 4 19.50 -1.98 -3.93
N GLU A 5 20.34 -0.95 -3.79
CA GLU A 5 20.87 -0.18 -4.94
C GLU A 5 21.69 -1.07 -5.87
N LEU A 6 22.45 -2.03 -5.32
CA LEU A 6 23.20 -3.01 -6.10
C LEU A 6 22.28 -3.87 -6.98
N CYS A 7 21.12 -4.31 -6.46
CA CYS A 7 20.16 -5.15 -7.19
C CYS A 7 19.16 -4.34 -8.04
N GLU A 8 19.12 -3.02 -7.91
CA GLU A 8 18.18 -2.13 -8.61
C GLU A 8 18.17 -2.32 -10.14
N PRO A 9 19.31 -2.45 -10.84
CA PRO A 9 19.31 -2.68 -12.29
C PRO A 9 18.52 -3.93 -12.71
N ILE A 10 18.60 -5.00 -11.90
CA ILE A 10 17.87 -6.25 -12.12
C ILE A 10 16.37 -6.03 -11.92
N PHE A 11 15.98 -5.32 -10.85
CA PHE A 11 14.58 -4.99 -10.61
C PHE A 11 13.98 -4.14 -11.73
N LEU A 12 14.69 -3.11 -12.18
CA LEU A 12 14.25 -2.26 -13.29
C LEU A 12 14.10 -3.06 -14.58
N LYS A 13 15.04 -3.98 -14.86
CA LYS A 13 14.94 -4.86 -16.03
C LYS A 13 13.71 -5.75 -15.98
N VAL A 14 13.43 -6.39 -14.85
CA VAL A 14 12.22 -7.22 -14.67
C VAL A 14 10.94 -6.39 -14.83
N CYS A 15 10.89 -5.20 -14.22
CA CYS A 15 9.76 -4.28 -14.37
C CYS A 15 9.52 -3.87 -15.82
N LEU A 16 10.59 -3.60 -16.57
CA LEU A 16 10.53 -3.31 -18.01
C LEU A 16 9.97 -4.49 -18.79
N LEU A 17 10.46 -5.70 -18.55
CA LEU A 17 9.99 -6.93 -19.21
C LEU A 17 8.51 -7.19 -18.94
N ASN A 18 8.08 -7.05 -17.69
CA ASN A 18 6.66 -7.18 -17.32
C ASN A 18 5.77 -6.15 -18.02
N ARG A 19 6.25 -4.90 -18.16
CA ARG A 19 5.54 -3.86 -18.91
C ARG A 19 5.45 -4.21 -20.40
N LEU A 20 6.51 -4.73 -20.99
CA LEU A 20 6.53 -5.16 -22.41
C LEU A 20 5.56 -6.33 -22.66
N GLY A 21 5.49 -7.29 -21.73
CA GLY A 21 4.54 -8.39 -21.80
C GLY A 21 3.09 -7.94 -21.78
N ARG A 22 2.74 -6.97 -20.91
CA ARG A 22 1.37 -6.42 -20.85
C ARG A 22 0.96 -5.66 -22.12
N ASN A 23 1.90 -4.98 -22.75
CA ASN A 23 1.62 -4.12 -23.92
C ASN A 23 1.78 -4.85 -25.27
N GLN A 24 1.91 -6.18 -25.27
CA GLN A 24 2.14 -7.01 -26.47
C GLN A 24 3.43 -6.67 -27.25
N GLY A 25 4.28 -5.76 -26.75
CA GLY A 25 5.57 -5.39 -27.35
C GLY A 25 6.66 -6.44 -27.17
N GLY A 26 6.40 -7.47 -26.34
CA GLY A 26 7.33 -8.57 -26.09
C GLY A 26 7.37 -9.68 -27.14
N ALA A 27 6.51 -9.63 -28.17
CA ALA A 27 6.42 -10.71 -29.18
C ALA A 27 7.67 -10.84 -30.07
N LEU A 28 8.47 -9.77 -30.19
CA LEU A 28 9.67 -9.73 -31.03
C LEU A 28 10.98 -9.98 -30.25
N LEU A 29 10.91 -10.22 -28.95
CA LEU A 29 12.12 -10.44 -28.16
C LEU A 29 12.73 -11.81 -28.49
N ASN A 30 14.02 -11.80 -28.79
CA ASN A 30 14.80 -13.01 -28.97
C ASN A 30 15.24 -13.56 -27.61
N TYR A 31 15.00 -14.86 -27.39
CA TYR A 31 15.36 -15.55 -26.16
C TYR A 31 16.87 -15.49 -25.85
N ASP A 32 17.72 -15.81 -26.83
CA ASP A 32 19.17 -15.89 -26.61
C ASP A 32 19.76 -14.51 -26.29
N GLN A 33 19.25 -13.46 -26.95
CA GLN A 33 19.64 -12.08 -26.66
C GLN A 33 19.21 -11.65 -25.25
N LEU A 34 17.96 -11.94 -24.85
CA LEU A 34 17.48 -11.59 -23.52
C LEU A 34 18.23 -12.35 -22.44
N ARG A 35 18.52 -13.64 -22.66
CA ARG A 35 19.29 -14.46 -21.73
C ARG A 35 20.67 -13.87 -21.51
N LEU A 36 21.40 -13.58 -22.60
CA LEU A 36 22.72 -12.98 -22.53
C LEU A 36 22.69 -11.64 -21.80
N GLU A 37 21.69 -10.81 -22.06
CA GLU A 37 21.53 -9.52 -21.38
C GLU A 37 21.32 -9.68 -19.87
N ILE A 38 20.50 -10.65 -19.44
CA ILE A 38 20.30 -10.94 -18.02
C ILE A 38 21.57 -11.52 -17.39
N GLU A 39 22.26 -12.45 -18.04
CA GLU A 39 23.53 -13.01 -17.56
C GLU A 39 24.60 -11.91 -17.40
N GLN A 40 24.70 -11.00 -18.37
CA GLN A 40 25.57 -9.83 -18.28
C GLN A 40 25.19 -8.93 -17.11
N LEU A 41 23.89 -8.71 -16.88
CA LEU A 41 23.42 -7.90 -15.75
C LEU A 41 23.82 -8.50 -14.39
N PHE A 42 23.73 -9.81 -14.24
CA PHE A 42 24.21 -10.51 -13.03
C PHE A 42 25.72 -10.43 -12.89
N ALA A 43 26.46 -10.61 -13.98
CA ALA A 43 27.90 -10.47 -13.99
C ALA A 43 28.32 -9.04 -13.58
N ASP A 44 27.75 -8.01 -14.19
CA ASP A 44 28.04 -6.61 -13.90
C ASP A 44 27.70 -6.24 -12.44
N THR A 45 26.60 -6.80 -11.92
CA THR A 45 26.23 -6.66 -10.51
C THR A 45 27.29 -7.31 -9.61
N GLY A 46 27.76 -8.51 -9.94
CA GLY A 46 28.85 -9.17 -9.21
C GLY A 46 30.16 -8.36 -9.23
N HIS A 47 30.56 -7.84 -10.39
CA HIS A 47 31.74 -6.98 -10.50
C HIS A 47 31.59 -5.67 -9.71
N SER A 48 30.38 -5.10 -9.67
CA SER A 48 30.09 -3.90 -8.88
C SER A 48 30.15 -4.19 -7.38
N ALA A 49 29.73 -5.38 -6.96
CA ALA A 49 29.85 -5.84 -5.58
C ALA A 49 31.32 -6.10 -5.18
N ASP A 50 32.18 -6.48 -6.12
CA ASP A 50 33.59 -6.75 -5.84
C ASP A 50 34.40 -5.54 -5.38
N ALA A 51 33.92 -4.33 -5.66
CA ALA A 51 34.53 -3.08 -5.20
C ALA A 51 34.47 -2.91 -3.67
N ASP A 52 33.52 -3.56 -2.98
CA ASP A 52 33.34 -3.49 -1.53
C ASP A 52 33.21 -4.90 -0.93
N PRO A 53 34.12 -5.31 -0.02
CA PRO A 53 34.05 -6.62 0.64
C PRO A 53 32.71 -6.91 1.32
N SER A 54 32.02 -5.91 1.87
CA SER A 54 30.71 -6.08 2.49
C SER A 54 29.65 -6.43 1.44
N LEU A 55 29.61 -5.66 0.34
CA LEU A 55 28.66 -5.89 -0.75
C LEU A 55 28.89 -7.21 -1.47
N ARG A 56 30.15 -7.66 -1.59
CA ARG A 56 30.48 -9.01 -2.07
C ARG A 56 29.79 -10.09 -1.23
N LEU A 57 29.83 -9.99 0.09
CA LEU A 57 29.17 -10.96 0.98
C LEU A 57 27.63 -10.91 0.85
N HIS A 58 27.07 -9.72 0.68
CA HIS A 58 25.64 -9.58 0.38
C HIS A 58 25.28 -10.25 -0.95
N TRP A 59 26.04 -9.97 -2.02
CA TRP A 59 25.78 -10.54 -3.34
C TRP A 59 25.89 -12.07 -3.35
N GLN A 60 26.89 -12.65 -2.68
CA GLN A 60 27.01 -14.12 -2.58
C GLN A 60 25.76 -14.79 -1.99
N LYS A 61 25.07 -14.11 -1.05
CA LYS A 61 23.81 -14.61 -0.46
C LYS A 61 22.56 -14.25 -1.27
N LEU A 62 22.63 -13.20 -2.09
CA LEU A 62 21.48 -12.68 -2.85
C LEU A 62 21.43 -13.17 -4.31
N GLU A 63 22.55 -13.55 -4.89
CA GLU A 63 22.67 -13.95 -6.30
C GLU A 63 21.70 -15.09 -6.64
N LEU A 64 21.59 -16.08 -5.76
CA LEU A 64 20.71 -17.22 -5.97
C LEU A 64 19.22 -16.84 -5.83
N PRO A 65 18.76 -16.19 -4.74
CA PRO A 65 17.40 -15.64 -4.66
C PRO A 65 17.02 -14.74 -5.84
N MET A 66 17.93 -13.88 -6.30
CA MET A 66 17.70 -12.99 -7.44
C MET A 66 17.56 -13.78 -8.74
N THR A 67 18.30 -14.88 -8.90
CA THR A 67 18.15 -15.77 -10.07
C THR A 67 16.75 -16.39 -10.10
N PHE A 68 16.27 -16.91 -8.96
CA PHE A 68 14.91 -17.47 -8.86
C PHE A 68 13.83 -16.42 -9.11
N PHE A 69 14.02 -15.22 -8.57
CA PHE A 69 13.16 -14.07 -8.83
C PHE A 69 13.03 -13.80 -10.33
N VAL A 70 14.15 -13.62 -11.03
CA VAL A 70 14.13 -13.33 -12.48
C VAL A 70 13.50 -14.48 -13.26
N ASP A 71 13.83 -15.74 -12.93
CA ASP A 71 13.29 -16.91 -13.61
C ASP A 71 11.77 -17.00 -13.50
N SER A 72 11.22 -16.87 -12.29
CA SER A 72 9.76 -16.87 -12.06
C SER A 72 9.12 -15.69 -12.80
N MET A 73 9.63 -14.47 -12.60
CA MET A 73 9.02 -13.27 -13.17
C MET A 73 9.02 -13.28 -14.71
N VAL A 74 10.07 -13.78 -15.37
CA VAL A 74 10.11 -13.90 -16.84
C VAL A 74 9.21 -15.05 -17.31
N SER A 75 9.20 -16.18 -16.61
CA SER A 75 8.37 -17.34 -16.98
C SER A 75 6.86 -17.09 -16.82
N GLU A 76 6.47 -16.25 -15.87
CA GLU A 76 5.08 -15.88 -15.60
C GLU A 76 4.66 -14.59 -16.33
N SER A 77 5.60 -13.95 -17.03
CA SER A 77 5.31 -12.75 -17.82
C SER A 77 4.46 -13.06 -19.05
N GLY A 78 3.79 -12.04 -19.58
CA GLY A 78 3.06 -12.10 -20.85
C GLY A 78 3.96 -12.07 -22.10
N LEU A 79 5.25 -12.37 -21.99
CA LEU A 79 6.18 -12.34 -23.12
C LEU A 79 6.02 -13.59 -24.01
N GLY A 80 6.23 -13.44 -25.33
CA GLY A 80 6.17 -14.57 -26.27
C GLY A 80 7.22 -15.66 -25.99
N LEU A 81 8.31 -15.30 -25.30
CA LEU A 81 9.39 -16.21 -24.91
C LEU A 81 9.20 -16.88 -23.53
N ALA A 82 8.13 -16.56 -22.79
CA ALA A 82 7.95 -16.99 -21.40
C ALA A 82 7.97 -18.52 -21.24
N ALA A 83 7.29 -19.25 -22.14
CA ALA A 83 7.31 -20.72 -22.16
C ALA A 83 8.70 -21.28 -22.46
N THR A 84 9.42 -20.66 -23.41
CA THR A 84 10.80 -21.02 -23.76
C THR A 84 11.76 -20.80 -22.59
N TRP A 85 11.58 -19.70 -21.87
CA TRP A 85 12.33 -19.39 -20.66
C TRP A 85 12.06 -20.42 -19.56
N ASN A 86 10.80 -20.79 -19.35
CA ASN A 86 10.43 -21.78 -18.34
C ASN A 86 11.11 -23.15 -18.56
N GLY A 87 11.30 -23.56 -19.81
CA GLY A 87 12.02 -24.79 -20.17
C GLY A 87 13.55 -24.68 -20.05
N ARG A 88 14.10 -23.47 -19.92
CA ARG A 88 15.55 -23.20 -19.92
C ARG A 88 15.91 -22.12 -18.88
N ARG A 89 15.38 -22.24 -17.67
CA ARG A 89 15.63 -21.30 -16.55
C ARG A 89 17.12 -21.17 -16.24
N LEU A 90 17.56 -20.01 -15.75
CA LEU A 90 18.94 -19.77 -15.31
C LEU A 90 19.32 -20.69 -14.14
N ALA A 91 18.37 -20.96 -13.24
CA ALA A 91 18.53 -21.87 -12.11
C ALA A 91 18.96 -23.30 -12.50
N TYR A 92 18.61 -23.76 -13.69
CA TYR A 92 18.97 -25.11 -14.15
C TYR A 92 20.48 -25.29 -14.33
N GLU A 93 21.20 -24.23 -14.74
CA GLU A 93 22.67 -24.26 -14.85
C GLU A 93 23.33 -24.41 -13.48
N ARG A 94 22.66 -23.91 -12.43
CA ARG A 94 23.09 -24.03 -11.04
C ARG A 94 22.66 -25.34 -10.38
N LYS A 95 22.03 -26.25 -11.13
CA LYS A 95 21.45 -27.52 -10.66
C LYS A 95 20.34 -27.34 -9.63
N GLU A 96 19.68 -26.19 -9.63
CA GLU A 96 18.58 -25.87 -8.72
C GLU A 96 17.25 -26.01 -9.45
N LEU A 97 16.63 -27.19 -9.35
CA LEU A 97 15.35 -27.50 -10.00
C LEU A 97 14.14 -27.01 -9.17
N ALA A 98 14.33 -26.81 -7.85
CA ALA A 98 13.32 -26.36 -6.89
C ALA A 98 13.55 -24.90 -6.47
N GLY A 99 13.74 -24.01 -7.45
CA GLY A 99 14.10 -22.61 -7.17
C GLY A 99 13.08 -21.85 -6.33
N ASP A 100 11.79 -22.12 -6.55
CA ASP A 100 10.72 -21.35 -5.91
C ASP A 100 10.55 -21.70 -4.43
N GLU A 101 10.78 -22.94 -4.00
CA GLU A 101 10.78 -23.35 -2.59
C GLU A 101 12.04 -22.85 -1.89
N LYS A 102 13.21 -23.04 -2.52
CA LYS A 102 14.50 -22.64 -2.00
C LYS A 102 14.62 -21.12 -1.79
N PHE A 103 13.93 -20.31 -2.58
CA PHE A 103 13.83 -18.88 -2.33
C PHE A 103 13.29 -18.58 -0.92
N PHE A 104 12.22 -19.27 -0.52
CA PHE A 104 11.60 -19.06 0.79
C PHE A 104 12.41 -19.68 1.93
N ASP A 105 13.14 -20.77 1.68
CA ASP A 105 14.10 -21.31 2.65
C ASP A 105 15.21 -20.29 2.97
N LEU A 106 15.76 -19.64 1.93
CA LEU A 106 16.79 -18.61 2.08
C LEU A 106 16.24 -17.32 2.72
N LEU A 107 14.99 -16.99 2.44
CA LEU A 107 14.28 -15.90 3.12
C LEU A 107 14.14 -16.22 4.62
N ASP A 108 13.71 -17.43 4.96
CA ASP A 108 13.50 -17.84 6.35
C ASP A 108 14.83 -17.94 7.12
N GLU A 109 15.89 -18.43 6.48
CA GLU A 109 17.25 -18.35 7.01
C GLU A 109 17.65 -16.90 7.30
N THR A 110 17.37 -15.98 6.37
CA THR A 110 17.71 -14.56 6.52
C THR A 110 16.84 -13.88 7.59
N LEU A 111 15.57 -14.27 7.76
CA LEU A 111 14.70 -13.77 8.82
C LEU A 111 15.15 -14.23 10.21
N ASN A 112 15.69 -15.44 10.32
CA ASN A 112 16.21 -15.99 11.57
C ASN A 112 17.58 -15.38 11.95
N ASP A 113 18.28 -14.77 11.01
CA ASP A 113 19.54 -14.06 11.25
C ASP A 113 19.27 -12.66 11.86
N SER A 114 19.65 -12.49 13.13
CA SER A 114 19.45 -11.25 13.88
C SER A 114 20.46 -10.14 13.56
N SER A 115 21.34 -10.33 12.57
CA SER A 115 22.31 -9.31 12.16
C SER A 115 21.68 -8.14 11.40
N ASP A 116 22.37 -7.00 11.38
CA ASP A 116 21.95 -5.83 10.61
C ASP A 116 22.17 -6.07 9.10
N GLU A 117 23.18 -6.86 8.74
CA GLU A 117 23.44 -7.29 7.37
C GLU A 117 22.29 -8.14 6.82
N ALA A 118 21.69 -8.99 7.66
CA ALA A 118 20.47 -9.72 7.29
C ALA A 118 19.32 -8.77 7.03
N SER A 119 19.13 -7.77 7.89
CA SER A 119 18.09 -6.75 7.72
C SER A 119 18.23 -6.01 6.38
N GLN A 120 19.45 -5.71 5.93
CA GLN A 120 19.69 -5.11 4.61
C GLN A 120 19.33 -6.07 3.46
N ARG A 121 19.65 -7.37 3.58
CA ARG A 121 19.24 -8.38 2.58
C ARG A 121 17.72 -8.55 2.54
N LEU A 122 17.06 -8.47 3.69
CA LEU A 122 15.59 -8.57 3.78
C LEU A 122 14.88 -7.46 3.01
N VAL A 123 15.49 -6.27 2.85
CA VAL A 123 14.94 -5.22 1.98
C VAL A 123 14.87 -5.70 0.53
N VAL A 124 15.87 -6.43 0.05
CA VAL A 124 15.89 -7.01 -1.30
C VAL A 124 14.79 -8.07 -1.45
N PHE A 125 14.67 -9.00 -0.48
CA PHE A 125 13.60 -9.99 -0.47
C PHE A 125 12.20 -9.34 -0.44
N TYR A 126 12.02 -8.31 0.39
CA TYR A 126 10.77 -7.55 0.47
C TYR A 126 10.42 -6.91 -0.88
N THR A 127 11.42 -6.36 -1.57
CA THR A 127 11.25 -5.82 -2.93
C THR A 127 10.85 -6.91 -3.92
N CYS A 128 11.48 -8.10 -3.90
CA CYS A 128 11.09 -9.21 -4.76
C CYS A 128 9.60 -9.58 -4.58
N LEU A 129 9.15 -9.75 -3.32
CA LEU A 129 7.75 -10.05 -3.00
C LEU A 129 6.82 -8.90 -3.43
N GLY A 130 7.21 -7.65 -3.16
CA GLY A 130 6.45 -6.46 -3.54
C GLY A 130 6.32 -6.25 -5.04
N LEU A 131 7.27 -6.74 -5.84
CA LEU A 131 7.21 -6.74 -7.30
C LEU A 131 6.35 -7.86 -7.89
N GLY A 132 5.82 -8.75 -7.04
CA GLY A 132 4.87 -9.78 -7.43
C GLY A 132 5.44 -11.18 -7.48
N PHE A 133 6.65 -11.43 -6.94
CA PHE A 133 7.16 -12.79 -6.82
C PHE A 133 6.33 -13.59 -5.83
N THR A 134 5.69 -14.65 -6.31
CA THR A 134 4.88 -15.54 -5.46
C THR A 134 5.50 -16.93 -5.26
N GLY A 135 6.31 -17.40 -6.22
CA GLY A 135 6.94 -18.71 -6.19
C GLY A 135 5.97 -19.84 -5.82
N TRP A 136 6.42 -20.73 -4.93
CA TRP A 136 5.65 -21.89 -4.45
C TRP A 136 4.30 -21.53 -3.80
N TYR A 137 4.15 -20.31 -3.28
CA TYR A 137 2.97 -19.85 -2.57
C TYR A 137 1.99 -19.04 -3.44
N ALA A 138 2.04 -19.17 -4.77
CA ALA A 138 1.11 -18.50 -5.70
C ALA A 138 -0.38 -18.63 -5.33
N ASN A 139 -0.79 -19.78 -4.78
CA ASN A 139 -2.17 -20.03 -4.37
C ASN A 139 -2.45 -19.71 -2.88
N GLN A 140 -1.50 -19.13 -2.16
CA GLN A 140 -1.58 -18.87 -0.71
C GLN A 140 -1.23 -17.40 -0.39
N PRO A 141 -2.06 -16.43 -0.82
CA PRO A 141 -1.76 -15.00 -0.66
C PRO A 141 -1.68 -14.56 0.81
N GLU A 142 -2.41 -15.21 1.71
CA GLU A 142 -2.35 -14.88 3.15
C GLU A 142 -0.98 -15.26 3.76
N TYR A 143 -0.37 -16.35 3.29
CA TYR A 143 0.98 -16.73 3.73
C TYR A 143 2.02 -15.70 3.28
N LEU A 144 1.93 -15.26 2.01
CA LEU A 144 2.81 -14.22 1.47
C LEU A 144 2.66 -12.89 2.22
N ARG A 145 1.42 -12.49 2.54
CA ARG A 145 1.16 -11.30 3.37
C ARG A 145 1.76 -11.42 4.77
N GLY A 146 1.64 -12.59 5.39
CA GLY A 146 2.28 -12.88 6.68
C GLY A 146 3.80 -12.69 6.61
N LYS A 147 4.46 -13.30 5.61
CA LYS A 147 5.90 -13.14 5.41
C LYS A 147 6.31 -11.69 5.14
N MET A 148 5.56 -10.97 4.31
CA MET A 148 5.82 -9.54 4.09
C MET A 148 5.68 -8.71 5.36
N LEU A 149 4.70 -9.04 6.22
CA LEU A 149 4.53 -8.37 7.51
C LEU A 149 5.73 -8.64 8.43
N ASP A 150 6.17 -9.89 8.55
CA ASP A 150 7.33 -10.28 9.36
C ASP A 150 8.60 -9.55 8.92
N ILE A 151 8.84 -9.49 7.60
CA ILE A 151 9.96 -8.73 7.04
C ILE A 151 9.81 -7.24 7.36
N SER A 152 8.63 -6.64 7.13
CA SER A 152 8.38 -5.20 7.34
C SER A 152 8.62 -4.75 8.77
N GLN A 153 8.36 -5.63 9.76
CA GLN A 153 8.66 -5.35 11.16
C GLN A 153 10.18 -5.27 11.39
N ARG A 154 10.94 -6.14 10.72
CA ARG A 154 12.40 -6.19 10.81
C ARG A 154 13.09 -5.03 10.11
N ILE A 155 12.59 -4.63 8.93
CA ILE A 155 13.21 -3.57 8.11
C ILE A 155 12.60 -2.18 8.33
N ARG A 156 11.79 -2.00 9.37
CA ARG A 156 11.06 -0.74 9.63
C ARG A 156 11.95 0.50 9.57
N ALA A 157 13.15 0.42 10.15
CA ALA A 157 14.12 1.53 10.14
C ALA A 157 14.61 1.91 8.73
N ALA A 158 14.77 0.92 7.85
CA ALA A 158 15.12 1.17 6.44
C ALA A 158 13.92 1.66 5.61
N MET A 159 12.70 1.38 6.06
CA MET A 159 11.45 1.84 5.45
C MET A 159 10.95 3.19 5.99
N GLU A 160 11.67 3.84 6.91
CA GLU A 160 11.28 5.17 7.39
C GLU A 160 11.35 6.16 6.22
N VAL A 161 10.19 6.32 5.56
CA VAL A 161 9.94 7.31 4.54
C VAL A 161 10.24 8.66 5.17
N ASP A 162 11.18 9.39 4.59
CA ASP A 162 11.30 10.82 4.83
C ASP A 162 9.96 11.46 4.43
N ARG A 163 9.08 11.65 5.42
CA ARG A 163 7.75 12.26 5.22
C ARG A 163 7.85 13.70 4.73
N THR A 164 9.06 14.27 4.72
CA THR A 164 9.35 15.61 4.21
C THR A 164 9.94 15.60 2.80
N ALA A 165 10.30 14.44 2.26
CA ALA A 165 10.81 14.31 0.91
C ALA A 165 9.71 14.63 -0.11
N ARG A 166 9.86 15.79 -0.75
CA ARG A 166 9.03 16.20 -1.89
C ARG A 166 9.47 15.39 -3.11
N ILE A 167 8.51 14.77 -3.81
CA ILE A 167 8.78 13.92 -5.00
C ILE A 167 9.53 14.73 -6.08
N CYS A 168 8.92 15.83 -6.54
CA CYS A 168 9.56 16.87 -7.37
C CYS A 168 8.96 18.24 -6.99
N PRO A 169 9.72 19.35 -7.01
CA PRO A 169 9.19 20.70 -6.74
C PRO A 169 7.95 21.04 -7.58
N GLU A 170 7.94 20.61 -8.84
CA GLU A 170 6.89 20.82 -9.84
C GLU A 170 5.56 20.15 -9.46
N THR A 171 5.60 19.04 -8.72
CA THR A 171 4.40 18.31 -8.28
C THR A 171 3.59 19.10 -7.26
N TYR A 172 4.20 20.07 -6.58
CA TYR A 172 3.55 20.92 -5.58
C TYR A 172 3.29 22.34 -6.09
N LEU A 173 3.78 22.66 -7.29
CA LEU A 173 3.49 23.92 -7.98
C LEU A 173 2.07 23.83 -8.56
N ASN A 174 1.20 24.75 -8.14
CA ASN A 174 -0.20 24.84 -8.56
C ASN A 174 -1.12 23.71 -8.05
N VAL A 175 -0.72 22.97 -7.00
CA VAL A 175 -1.65 22.07 -6.31
C VAL A 175 -2.67 22.91 -5.56
N ASP A 176 -3.95 22.65 -5.84
CA ASP A 176 -5.04 23.24 -5.12
C ASP A 176 -5.02 22.73 -3.67
N THR A 177 -4.55 23.58 -2.75
CA THR A 177 -4.44 23.29 -1.32
C THR A 177 -5.73 23.57 -0.57
N ARG A 178 -6.82 23.90 -1.28
CA ARG A 178 -8.12 24.07 -0.64
C ARG A 178 -8.55 22.75 -0.01
N ASP A 179 -9.07 22.86 1.20
CA ASP A 179 -9.70 21.73 1.89
C ASP A 179 -10.97 21.34 1.11
N LEU A 180 -10.87 20.26 0.33
CA LEU A 180 -11.97 19.72 -0.47
C LEU A 180 -13.03 19.03 0.41
N VAL A 181 -12.74 18.83 1.70
CA VAL A 181 -13.72 18.38 2.68
C VAL A 181 -14.51 19.59 3.13
N GLN A 182 -15.76 19.71 2.65
CA GLN A 182 -16.66 20.76 3.13
C GLN A 182 -16.79 20.63 4.66
N PRO A 183 -16.53 21.71 5.43
CA PRO A 183 -16.66 21.63 6.88
C PRO A 183 -18.12 21.29 7.23
N PRO A 184 -18.36 20.29 8.10
CA PRO A 184 -19.71 19.85 8.46
C PRO A 184 -20.56 20.97 9.09
N ALA A 185 -19.91 22.06 9.53
CA ALA A 185 -20.53 23.25 10.09
C ALA A 185 -21.52 23.96 9.15
N SER A 186 -21.34 23.87 7.82
CA SER A 186 -22.27 24.52 6.87
C SER A 186 -23.67 23.90 6.90
N ARG A 187 -23.79 22.61 7.24
CA ARG A 187 -25.09 21.92 7.40
C ARG A 187 -25.69 22.11 8.79
N LEU A 188 -24.87 22.37 9.81
CA LEU A 188 -25.31 22.63 11.19
C LEU A 188 -26.07 23.96 11.32
N GLY A 189 -25.71 24.98 10.54
CA GLY A 189 -26.40 26.27 10.56
C GLY A 189 -27.88 26.18 10.20
N GLY A 190 -28.23 25.41 9.16
CA GLY A 190 -29.62 25.20 8.77
C GLY A 190 -30.44 24.46 9.83
N ILE A 191 -29.83 23.45 10.47
CA ILE A 191 -30.47 22.68 11.56
C ILE A 191 -30.75 23.58 12.77
N ALA A 192 -29.80 24.45 13.13
CA ALA A 192 -29.95 25.39 14.25
C ALA A 192 -31.12 26.38 14.04
N ILE A 193 -31.31 26.87 12.82
CA ILE A 193 -32.40 27.79 12.48
C ILE A 193 -33.76 27.09 12.60
N ILE A 194 -33.87 25.85 12.08
CA ILE A 194 -35.10 25.06 12.20
C ILE A 194 -35.44 24.79 13.67
N PHE A 195 -34.44 24.42 14.47
CA PHE A 195 -34.62 24.17 15.90
C PHE A 195 -35.06 25.43 16.66
N ALA A 196 -34.43 26.58 16.39
CA ALA A 196 -34.83 27.85 16.99
C ALA A 196 -36.27 28.24 16.62
N GLY A 197 -36.68 28.03 15.36
CA GLY A 197 -38.05 28.25 14.92
C GLY A 197 -39.06 27.36 15.64
N LEU A 198 -38.74 26.07 15.81
CA LEU A 198 -39.58 25.13 16.56
C LEU A 198 -39.77 25.58 18.01
N CYS A 199 -38.68 25.95 18.70
CA CYS A 199 -38.74 26.45 20.08
C CYS A 199 -39.62 27.70 20.20
N LEU A 200 -39.53 28.61 19.23
CA LEU A 200 -40.30 29.85 19.23
C LEU A 200 -41.81 29.57 19.07
N ILE A 201 -42.17 28.62 18.20
CA ILE A 201 -43.55 28.17 18.04
C ILE A 201 -44.08 27.57 19.34
N VAL A 202 -43.32 26.70 20.00
CA VAL A 202 -43.71 26.09 21.28
C VAL A 202 -43.99 27.17 22.34
N VAL A 203 -43.09 28.16 22.46
CA VAL A 203 -43.27 29.28 23.40
C VAL A 203 -44.50 30.11 23.06
N MET A 204 -44.77 30.38 21.78
CA MET A 204 -45.97 31.11 21.37
C MET A 204 -47.26 30.36 21.67
N VAL A 205 -47.28 29.04 21.45
CA VAL A 205 -48.44 28.19 21.76
C VAL A 205 -48.70 28.16 23.27
N GLU A 206 -47.66 27.96 24.08
CA GLU A 206 -47.76 28.00 25.54
C GLU A 206 -48.25 29.35 26.05
N ALA A 207 -47.71 30.46 25.54
CA ALA A 207 -48.15 31.80 25.91
C ALA A 207 -49.62 32.05 25.53
N TYR A 208 -50.05 31.59 24.36
CA TYR A 208 -51.43 31.70 23.91
C TYR A 208 -52.38 30.88 24.78
N LEU A 209 -52.04 29.60 25.04
CA LEU A 209 -52.83 28.72 25.89
C LEU A 209 -52.93 29.25 27.31
N PHE A 210 -51.84 29.78 27.87
CA PHE A 210 -51.84 30.41 29.19
C PHE A 210 -52.77 31.63 29.25
N HIS A 211 -52.74 32.47 28.21
CA HIS A 211 -53.62 33.64 28.15
C HIS A 211 -55.10 33.25 28.00
N ALA A 212 -55.40 32.29 27.12
CA ALA A 212 -56.75 31.77 26.93
C ALA A 212 -57.30 31.09 28.20
N ALA A 213 -56.47 30.30 28.89
CA ALA A 213 -56.84 29.67 30.16
C ALA A 213 -57.06 30.71 31.27
N SER A 214 -56.22 31.76 31.34
CA SER A 214 -56.37 32.85 32.32
C SER A 214 -57.68 33.63 32.11
N LEU A 215 -58.05 33.89 30.86
CA LEU A 215 -59.33 34.53 30.51
C LEU A 215 -60.50 33.64 30.92
N SER A 216 -60.48 32.36 30.54
CA SER A 216 -61.52 31.39 30.89
C SER A 216 -61.68 31.21 32.41
N LEU A 217 -60.58 31.27 33.17
CA LEU A 217 -60.61 31.22 34.64
C LEU A 217 -61.24 32.49 35.24
N THR A 218 -60.92 33.65 34.69
CA THR A 218 -61.47 34.95 35.12
C THR A 218 -62.97 35.02 34.85
N ASP A 219 -63.40 34.55 33.67
CA ASP A 219 -64.82 34.46 33.30
C ASP A 219 -65.57 33.47 34.22
N SER A 220 -64.94 32.35 34.57
CA SER A 220 -65.53 31.37 35.49
C SER A 220 -65.65 31.91 36.92
N LEU A 221 -64.64 32.64 37.40
CA LEU A 221 -64.65 33.27 38.73
C LEU A 221 -65.69 34.38 38.85
N THR A 222 -65.85 35.21 37.81
CA THR A 222 -66.89 36.26 37.77
C THR A 222 -68.30 35.69 37.66
N ALA A 223 -68.47 34.57 36.95
CA ALA A 223 -69.74 33.85 36.91
C ALA A 223 -70.14 33.27 38.28
N ILE A 224 -69.21 32.70 39.05
CA ILE A 224 -69.48 32.19 40.40
C ILE A 224 -69.76 33.33 41.38
N GLY A 225 -68.97 34.41 41.34
CA GLY A 225 -69.18 35.58 42.19
C GLY A 225 -70.53 36.28 41.96
N SER A 226 -71.01 36.32 40.72
CA SER A 226 -72.36 36.86 40.43
C SER A 226 -73.50 35.91 40.86
N GLN A 227 -73.24 34.61 40.95
CA GLN A 227 -74.18 33.61 41.47
C GLN A 227 -74.33 33.66 43.00
N GLU A 228 -73.26 33.95 43.75
CA GLU A 228 -73.32 34.11 45.22
C GLU A 228 -74.05 35.39 45.65
N ILE A 229 -74.02 36.46 44.84
CA ILE A 229 -74.72 37.72 45.15
C ILE A 229 -76.24 37.64 44.91
N SER A 230 -76.72 36.58 44.24
CA SER A 230 -78.14 36.37 43.89
C SER A 230 -78.89 35.40 44.82
N LYS A 231 -78.25 34.95 45.91
CA LYS A 231 -78.90 34.20 47.01
C LYS A 231 -78.97 35.04 48.27
#